data_AF-A0A946BDF7-F1
#
_entry.id   AF-A0A946BDF7-F1
#
_cell.length_a   1.000
_cell.length_b   1.000
_cell.length_c   1.000
_cell.angle_alpha   90.00
_cell.angle_beta   90.00
_cell.angle_gamma   90.00
#
_symmetry.space_group_name_H-M   'P 1'
#
loop_
_entity.id
_entity.type
_entity.pdbx_description
1 polymer ?
#
loop_
_entity_poly.entity_id
_entity_poly.type
_entity_poly.pdbx_seq_one_letter_code
_entity_poly.pdbx_strand_id
1 'polypeptide(L)'
;MDLHQDDILTKISRYNLIRNGRMIYIDVHQKIQGNLADKFIAVPNLVNIVAKPEHQGAGENEQNALEECLRKIKGLNIENLFPIASPKSSSSKDD
;
A
#
# COMPACT_ATOMS: atom_id res chain seq x y z
N MET A 1 28.22 1.05 -7.39
CA MET A 1 26.99 1.86 -7.56
C MET A 1 27.48 3.28 -7.56
N ASP A 2 27.23 4.04 -8.62
CA ASP A 2 27.68 5.43 -8.74
C ASP A 2 26.52 6.33 -8.33
N LEU A 3 26.58 6.88 -7.12
CA LEU A 3 25.54 7.72 -6.52
C LEU A 3 26.14 9.08 -6.19
N HIS A 4 25.36 10.14 -6.35
CA HIS A 4 25.80 11.47 -5.94
C HIS A 4 25.97 11.51 -4.41
N GLN A 5 26.97 12.23 -3.89
CA GLN A 5 27.30 12.21 -2.45
C GLN A 5 26.13 12.64 -1.54
N ASP A 6 25.19 13.42 -2.08
CA ASP A 6 24.02 13.94 -1.37
C ASP A 6 22.77 13.05 -1.52
N ASP A 7 22.85 11.95 -2.27
CA ASP A 7 21.73 11.04 -2.44
C ASP A 7 21.42 10.27 -1.15
N ILE A 8 20.13 10.18 -0.83
CA ILE A 8 19.61 9.26 0.17
C ILE A 8 19.00 8.06 -0.56
N LEU A 9 19.62 6.89 -0.40
CA LEU A 9 19.11 5.65 -0.96
C LEU A 9 18.77 4.68 0.17
N THR A 10 17.58 4.08 0.10
CA THR A 10 17.13 3.06 1.05
C THR A 10 16.54 1.85 0.35
N LYS A 11 16.80 0.65 0.85
CA LYS A 11 16.01 -0.54 0.51
C LYS A 11 14.74 -0.53 1.36
N ILE A 12 13.59 -0.76 0.74
CA ILE A 12 12.30 -0.79 1.45
C ILE A 12 11.81 -2.23 1.55
N SER A 13 11.40 -2.63 2.75
CA SER A 13 10.55 -3.81 2.97
C SER A 13 9.21 -3.33 3.50
N ARG A 14 8.11 -3.85 2.97
CA ARG A 14 6.75 -3.43 3.33
C ARG A 14 6.04 -4.51 4.15
N TYR A 15 5.43 -4.10 5.24
CA TYR A 15 4.50 -4.91 6.02
C TYR A 15 3.08 -4.39 5.82
N ASN A 16 2.08 -5.27 5.95
CA ASN A 16 0.67 -4.89 5.99
C ASN A 16 0.07 -5.29 7.35
N LEU A 17 -0.48 -4.32 8.07
CA LEU A 17 -1.17 -4.49 9.34
C LEU A 17 -2.66 -4.17 9.15
N ILE A 18 -3.53 -5.13 9.47
CA ILE A 18 -4.98 -4.94 9.47
C ILE A 18 -5.43 -4.55 10.88
N ARG A 19 -6.02 -3.36 11.05
CA ARG A 19 -6.55 -2.87 12.34
C ARG A 19 -7.91 -2.22 12.13
N ASN A 20 -8.94 -2.70 12.83
CA ASN A 20 -10.31 -2.18 12.74
C ASN A 20 -10.83 -2.11 11.29
N GLY A 21 -10.53 -3.13 10.48
CA GLY A 21 -10.91 -3.19 9.06
C GLY A 21 -10.15 -2.24 8.14
N ARG A 22 -9.12 -1.55 8.64
CA ARG A 22 -8.25 -0.66 7.86
C ARG A 22 -6.87 -1.27 7.69
N MET A 23 -6.29 -1.09 6.51
CA MET A 23 -4.92 -1.51 6.23
C MET A 23 -3.95 -0.37 6.52
N ILE A 24 -2.92 -0.69 7.30
CA ILE A 24 -1.78 0.17 7.61
C ILE A 24 -0.57 -0.53 7.01
N TYR A 25 0.04 0.09 6.01
CA TYR A 25 1.32 -0.39 5.52
C TYR A 25 2.44 0.19 6.37
N ILE A 26 3.48 -0.59 6.61
CA ILE A 26 4.66 -0.12 7.34
C ILE A 26 5.85 -0.33 6.41
N ASP A 27 6.42 0.77 5.94
CA ASP A 27 7.63 0.74 5.13
C ASP A 27 8.84 0.80 6.06
N VAL A 28 9.65 -0.26 6.03
CA VAL A 28 10.93 -0.31 6.74
C VAL A 28 12.03 0.09 5.76
N HIS A 29 12.53 1.30 5.94
CA HIS A 29 13.65 1.85 5.19
C HIS A 29 14.96 1.36 5.81
N GLN A 30 15.74 0.57 5.08
CA GLN A 30 17.11 0.24 5.39
C GLN A 30 18.05 1.21 4.67
N LYS A 31 18.89 1.93 5.41
CA LYS A 31 19.86 2.88 4.84
C LYS A 31 20.90 2.18 3.94
N ILE A 32 21.05 2.66 2.71
CA ILE A 32 22.13 2.29 1.78
C ILE A 32 23.12 3.46 1.63
N GLN A 33 22.61 4.67 1.40
CA GLN A 33 23.43 5.90 1.32
C GLN A 33 22.67 7.09 1.93
N GLY A 34 23.43 8.11 2.34
CA GLY A 34 22.91 9.36 2.88
C GLY A 34 22.73 9.31 4.41
N ASN A 35 22.03 10.30 4.94
CA ASN A 35 21.82 10.43 6.38
C ASN A 35 20.36 10.16 6.73
N LEU A 36 20.12 9.12 7.53
CA LEU A 36 18.83 8.80 8.14
C LEU A 36 18.99 8.88 9.66
N ALA A 37 17.86 9.07 10.36
CA ALA A 37 17.82 9.12 11.83
C ALA A 37 18.46 7.88 12.49
N ASP A 38 18.37 6.70 11.83
CA ASP A 38 19.05 5.48 12.24
C ASP A 38 19.30 4.57 11.01
N LYS A 39 19.91 3.40 11.20
CA LYS A 39 20.15 2.38 10.17
C LYS A 39 18.85 1.86 9.54
N PHE A 40 17.79 1.79 10.35
CA PHE A 40 16.45 1.40 9.93
C PHE A 40 15.43 2.42 10.43
N ILE A 41 14.48 2.78 9.58
CA ILE A 41 13.32 3.60 9.96
C ILE A 41 12.05 2.88 9.51
N ALA A 42 11.14 2.62 10.44
CA ALA A 42 9.81 2.12 10.14
C ALA A 42 8.83 3.29 10.04
N VAL A 43 8.21 3.46 8.88
CA VAL A 43 7.26 4.54 8.60
C VAL A 43 5.88 3.94 8.38
N PRO A 44 4.90 4.20 9.26
CA PRO A 44 3.52 3.78 9.04
C PRO A 44 2.86 4.67 7.99
N ASN A 45 2.39 4.05 6.91
CA ASN A 45 1.66 4.66 5.81
C ASN A 45 0.22 4.13 5.80
N LEU A 46 -0.75 5.04 5.83
CA LEU A 46 -2.16 4.70 5.66
C LEU A 46 -2.48 4.62 4.17
N VAL A 47 -3.00 3.48 3.74
CA VAL A 47 -3.63 3.39 2.40
C VAL A 47 -5.10 3.73 2.56
N ASN A 48 -5.49 4.85 1.95
CA ASN A 48 -6.83 5.40 2.07
C ASN A 48 -7.85 4.65 1.18
N ILE A 49 -7.39 3.96 0.13
CA ILE A 49 -8.27 3.26 -0.80
C ILE A 49 -7.60 1.95 -1.22
N VAL A 50 -8.32 0.85 -1.04
CA VAL A 50 -7.89 -0.51 -1.38
C VAL A 50 -8.83 -1.05 -2.43
N ALA A 51 -8.32 -1.80 -3.40
CA ALA A 51 -9.17 -2.51 -4.36
C ALA A 51 -10.15 -3.45 -3.64
N LYS A 52 -11.35 -3.58 -4.20
CA LYS A 52 -12.39 -4.43 -3.58
C LYS A 52 -11.89 -5.89 -3.43
N PRO A 53 -12.26 -6.61 -2.36
CA PRO A 53 -11.74 -7.96 -2.10
C PRO A 53 -11.90 -8.95 -3.27
N GLU A 54 -12.96 -8.83 -4.06
CA GLU A 54 -13.21 -9.65 -5.25
C GLU A 54 -12.12 -9.53 -6.33
N HIS A 55 -11.33 -8.45 -6.32
CA HIS A 55 -10.23 -8.21 -7.24
C HIS A 55 -8.88 -8.69 -6.70
N GLN A 56 -8.81 -9.20 -5.47
CA GLN A 56 -7.56 -9.70 -4.88
C GLN A 56 -7.23 -11.09 -5.42
N GLY A 57 -5.96 -11.28 -5.81
CA GLY A 57 -5.42 -12.60 -6.14
C GLY A 57 -4.97 -13.36 -4.90
N ALA A 58 -5.15 -14.68 -4.90
CA ALA A 58 -4.67 -15.58 -3.86
C ALA A 58 -3.99 -16.80 -4.51
N GLY A 59 -2.96 -17.34 -3.88
CA GLY A 59 -2.21 -18.47 -4.40
C GLY A 59 -1.27 -19.05 -3.37
N GLU A 60 -0.83 -20.30 -3.58
CA GLU A 60 0.09 -21.03 -2.70
C GLU A 60 1.52 -20.48 -2.72
N ASN A 61 1.85 -19.63 -3.70
CA ASN A 61 3.10 -18.90 -3.81
C ASN A 61 2.85 -17.51 -4.44
N GLU A 62 3.89 -16.68 -4.46
CA GLU A 62 3.84 -15.30 -4.98
C GLU A 62 3.39 -15.22 -6.44
N GLN A 63 3.94 -16.08 -7.30
CA GLN A 63 3.62 -16.09 -8.73
C GLN A 63 2.14 -16.40 -8.97
N ASN A 64 1.60 -17.42 -8.29
CA ASN A 64 0.21 -17.82 -8.42
C ASN A 64 -0.74 -16.72 -7.94
N ALA A 65 -0.43 -16.07 -6.82
CA ALA A 65 -1.25 -14.96 -6.31
C ALA A 65 -1.23 -13.75 -7.26
N LEU A 66 -0.08 -13.46 -7.87
CA LEU A 66 0.08 -12.39 -8.85
C LEU A 66 -0.73 -12.66 -10.13
N GLU A 67 -0.58 -13.85 -10.70
CA GLU A 67 -1.31 -14.26 -11.92
C GLU A 67 -2.83 -14.19 -11.72
N GLU A 68 -3.32 -14.66 -10.57
CA GLU A 68 -4.73 -14.62 -10.23
C GLU A 68 -5.25 -13.18 -10.07
N CYS A 69 -4.46 -12.30 -9.45
CA CYS A 69 -4.79 -10.87 -9.33
C CYS A 69 -4.90 -10.23 -10.73
N LEU A 70 -3.88 -10.41 -11.57
CA LEU A 70 -3.84 -9.86 -12.93
C LEU A 70 -5.02 -10.36 -13.78
N ARG A 71 -5.40 -11.64 -13.64
CA ARG A 71 -6.57 -12.22 -14.30
C ARG A 71 -7.87 -11.53 -13.87
N LYS A 72 -8.05 -11.27 -12.58
CA LYS A 72 -9.27 -10.66 -12.01
C LYS A 72 -9.44 -9.18 -12.38
N ILE A 73 -8.35 -8.45 -12.57
CA ILE A 73 -8.39 -7.02 -12.90
C ILE A 73 -8.34 -6.74 -14.40
N LYS A 74 -8.08 -7.75 -15.23
CA LYS A 74 -7.95 -7.61 -16.69
C LYS A 74 -9.24 -7.03 -17.29
N GLY A 75 -9.12 -5.87 -17.94
CA GLY A 75 -10.23 -5.20 -18.61
C GLY A 75 -11.11 -4.33 -17.69
N LEU A 76 -10.76 -4.18 -16.42
CA LEU A 76 -11.43 -3.26 -15.50
C LEU A 76 -10.77 -1.87 -15.54
N ASN A 77 -11.58 -0.82 -15.60
CA ASN A 77 -11.12 0.55 -15.37
C ASN A 77 -10.94 0.82 -13.88
N ILE A 78 -10.19 1.88 -13.54
CA ILE A 78 -9.84 2.25 -12.15
C ILE A 78 -11.07 2.38 -11.24
N GLU A 79 -12.17 2.92 -11.78
CA GLU A 79 -13.43 3.13 -11.05
C GLU A 79 -14.11 1.81 -10.66
N ASN A 80 -13.81 0.72 -11.38
CA ASN A 80 -14.35 -0.60 -11.06
C ASN A 80 -13.53 -1.28 -9.97
N LEU A 81 -12.22 -1.03 -9.94
CA LEU A 81 -11.26 -1.65 -9.02
C LEU A 81 -11.37 -1.11 -7.61
N PHE A 82 -11.54 0.20 -7.46
CA PHE A 82 -11.46 0.89 -6.19
C PHE A 82 -12.84 1.43 -5.77
N PRO A 83 -13.19 1.40 -4.47
CA PRO A 83 -14.37 2.07 -3.98
C PRO A 83 -14.22 3.59 -4.19
N ILE A 84 -15.26 4.22 -4.76
CA ILE A 84 -15.33 5.67 -4.90
C ILE A 84 -15.44 6.25 -3.49
N ALA A 85 -14.47 7.07 -3.09
CA ALA A 85 -14.49 7.73 -1.79
C ALA A 85 -15.75 8.59 -1.68
N SER A 86 -16.74 8.12 -0.92
CA SER A 86 -17.90 8.95 -0.59
C SER A 86 -17.42 10.00 0.41
N PRO A 87 -17.51 11.32 0.13
CA PRO A 87 -17.42 12.29 1.20
C PRO A 87 -18.56 11.95 2.16
N LYS A 88 -18.24 11.67 3.43
CA LYS A 88 -19.25 11.43 4.46
C LYS A 88 -20.26 12.58 4.42
N SER A 89 -21.50 12.30 4.00
CA SER A 89 -22.62 13.21 4.22
C SER A 89 -22.77 13.36 5.73
N SER A 90 -22.38 14.52 6.26
CA SER A 90 -22.79 14.96 7.58
C SER A 90 -24.30 15.22 7.53
N SER A 91 -25.10 14.20 7.81
CA SER A 91 -26.53 14.35 8.11
C SER A 91 -26.74 13.97 9.57
N SER A 92 -26.49 14.93 10.45
CA SER A 92 -27.19 15.02 11.72
C SER A 92 -28.15 16.20 11.57
N LYS A 93 -29.39 15.87 11.20
CA LYS A 93 -30.55 16.70 11.55
C LYS A 93 -30.73 16.50 13.05
N ASP A 94 -30.57 17.55 13.82
CA ASP A 94 -31.14 17.61 15.16
C ASP A 94 -32.52 18.27 15.02
N ASP A 95 -33.53 17.54 15.48
CA ASP A 95 -34.92 18.01 15.67
C ASP A 95 -35.02 19.00 16.85
#